data_AF-A0A0G2K7H7-F1
#
_entry.id   AF-A0A0G2K7H7-F1
#
_cell.length_a   1.000
_cell.length_b   1.000
_cell.length_c   1.000
_cell.angle_alpha   90.00
_cell.angle_beta   90.00
_cell.angle_gamma   90.00
#
_symmetry.space_group_name_H-M   'P 1'
#
loop_
_entity.id
_entity.type
_entity.pdbx_description
1 polymer ?
#
loop_
_entity_poly.entity_id
_entity_poly.type
_entity_poly.pdbx_seq_one_letter_code
_entity_poly.pdbx_strand_id
1 'polypeptide(L)'
;MSMDGRGGKERAKWTTTIIISSSLKSNEIATALESRSHKVRYSDTLESGSIVFSLSGVAFLLMDAKACMTSAEEVFLTKIEKFINIHQNSFLVLFAPLHGPEERNLMFRIHQRSLGSNLRILPVHNTVNAVDLMCTVAKTTSKPHIDSICYRMITTKAYIIEQSPVWRTLQKIELSTDSVSPDSQ
;
A
#
# COMPACT_ATOMS: atom_id res chain seq x y z
N MET A 1 45.00 3.07 -4.05
CA MET A 1 44.36 3.50 -2.80
C MET A 1 42.90 3.07 -2.84
N SER A 2 42.58 1.98 -2.14
CA SER A 2 41.22 1.43 -2.06
C SER A 2 40.50 2.08 -0.89
N MET A 3 39.53 2.95 -1.17
CA MET A 3 38.57 3.44 -0.18
C MET A 3 37.37 2.50 -0.20
N ASP A 4 37.44 1.44 0.60
CA ASP A 4 36.33 0.52 0.84
C ASP A 4 35.36 1.17 1.85
N GLY A 5 34.64 2.19 1.38
CA GLY A 5 33.58 2.87 2.12
C GLY A 5 32.34 1.97 2.20
N ARG A 6 32.45 0.88 2.95
CA ARG A 6 31.35 -0.04 3.27
C ARG A 6 30.45 0.63 4.29
N GLY A 7 29.75 1.67 3.87
CA GLY A 7 28.65 2.28 4.62
C GLY A 7 27.60 1.22 4.86
N GLY A 8 27.64 0.62 6.04
CA GLY A 8 26.58 -0.24 6.53
C GLY A 8 25.30 0.57 6.52
N LYS A 9 24.52 0.43 5.44
CA LYS A 9 23.14 0.91 5.42
C LYS A 9 22.41 0.07 6.45
N GLU A 10 22.47 0.50 7.71
CA GLU A 10 21.46 0.14 8.69
C GLU A 10 20.14 0.33 7.97
N ARG A 11 19.44 -0.78 7.74
CA ARG A 11 18.12 -0.75 7.13
C ARG A 11 17.25 0.00 8.14
N ALA A 12 17.15 1.32 7.98
CA ALA A 12 16.40 2.19 8.87
C ALA A 12 15.04 1.54 9.11
N LYS A 13 14.78 1.19 10.38
CA LYS A 13 13.57 0.48 10.77
C LYS A 13 12.38 1.36 10.41
N TRP A 14 11.61 0.93 9.41
CA TRP A 14 10.47 1.70 8.91
C TRP A 14 9.48 1.92 10.06
N THR A 15 9.29 3.18 10.43
CA THR A 15 8.46 3.59 11.55
C THR A 15 7.44 4.61 11.03
N THR A 16 6.17 4.40 11.34
CA THR A 16 5.08 5.29 10.94
C THR A 16 4.15 5.54 12.12
N THR A 17 3.36 6.59 12.01
CA THR A 17 2.24 6.83 12.93
C THR A 17 1.03 6.06 12.42
N ILE A 18 0.40 5.30 13.32
CA ILE A 18 -0.79 4.50 13.05
C ILE A 18 -1.88 5.00 13.99
N ILE A 19 -3.04 5.31 13.43
CA ILE A 19 -4.22 5.71 14.20
C ILE A 19 -5.17 4.52 14.24
N ILE A 20 -5.48 4.04 15.44
CA ILE A 20 -6.30 2.86 15.67
C ILE A 20 -7.60 3.30 16.34
N SER A 21 -8.73 2.71 15.93
CA SER A 21 -10.00 2.91 16.62
C SER A 21 -9.88 2.47 18.08
N SER A 22 -10.41 3.25 19.02
CA SER A 22 -10.34 2.93 20.45
C SER A 22 -10.97 1.58 20.81
N SER A 23 -11.90 1.09 19.99
CA SER A 23 -12.46 -0.27 20.06
C SER A 23 -11.42 -1.40 19.99
N LEU A 24 -10.22 -1.13 19.46
CA LEU A 24 -9.13 -2.10 19.30
C LEU A 24 -8.01 -1.94 20.34
N LYS A 25 -8.18 -1.11 21.37
CA LYS A 25 -7.13 -0.89 22.40
C LYS A 25 -6.62 -2.17 23.05
N SER A 26 -7.51 -3.13 23.30
CA SER A 26 -7.17 -4.43 23.91
C SER A 26 -6.91 -5.54 22.89
N ASN A 27 -6.87 -5.21 21.59
CA ASN A 27 -6.69 -6.20 20.54
C ASN A 27 -5.21 -6.55 20.35
N GLU A 28 -4.92 -7.82 20.09
CA GLU A 28 -3.55 -8.31 19.83
C GLU A 28 -2.86 -7.55 18.69
N ILE A 29 -3.62 -7.10 17.69
CA ILE A 29 -3.08 -6.34 16.54
C ILE A 29 -2.45 -5.02 17.00
N ALA A 30 -3.07 -4.32 17.96
CA ALA A 30 -2.53 -3.07 18.49
C ALA A 30 -1.19 -3.33 19.19
N THR A 31 -1.14 -4.37 20.05
CA THR A 31 0.10 -4.77 20.75
C THR A 31 1.20 -5.21 19.77
N ALA A 32 0.84 -5.93 18.71
CA ALA A 32 1.77 -6.37 17.68
C ALA A 32 2.33 -5.18 16.89
N LEU A 33 1.53 -4.15 16.60
CA LEU A 33 1.99 -2.93 15.93
C LEU A 33 2.90 -2.09 16.84
N GLU A 34 2.60 -1.99 18.13
CA GLU A 34 3.46 -1.31 19.11
C GLU A 34 4.82 -2.01 19.24
N SER A 35 4.84 -3.36 19.29
CA SER A 35 6.07 -4.16 19.37
C SER A 35 7.01 -3.94 18.18
N ARG A 36 6.46 -3.53 17.02
CA ARG A 36 7.23 -3.21 15.79
C ARG A 36 7.80 -1.80 15.78
N SER A 37 7.73 -1.08 16.90
CA SER A 37 8.21 0.30 17.07
C SER A 37 7.42 1.33 16.26
N HIS A 38 6.17 1.03 15.88
CA HIS A 38 5.27 2.02 15.30
C HIS A 38 4.67 2.92 16.39
N LYS A 39 4.43 4.19 16.06
CA LYS A 39 3.77 5.13 16.97
C LYS A 39 2.26 4.96 16.87
N VAL A 40 1.69 4.22 17.81
CA VAL A 40 0.23 4.00 17.85
C VAL A 40 -0.47 5.15 18.57
N ARG A 41 -1.56 5.64 17.97
CA ARG A 41 -2.47 6.64 18.54
C ARG A 41 -3.88 6.08 18.48
N TYR A 42 -4.69 6.37 19.49
CA TYR A 42 -6.07 5.93 19.52
C TYR A 42 -7.02 7.08 19.19
N SER A 43 -8.09 6.79 18.45
CA SER A 43 -9.14 7.76 18.12
C SER A 43 -10.52 7.15 18.33
N ASP A 44 -11.43 7.93 18.92
CA ASP A 44 -12.84 7.57 19.09
C ASP A 44 -13.70 7.95 17.87
N THR A 45 -13.16 8.74 16.94
CA THR A 45 -13.86 9.15 15.71
C THR A 45 -13.75 8.14 14.57
N LEU A 46 -12.84 7.16 14.69
CA LEU A 46 -12.66 6.12 13.69
C LEU A 46 -13.72 5.03 13.86
N GLU A 47 -14.27 4.57 12.74
CA GLU A 47 -15.20 3.45 12.68
C GLU A 47 -14.64 2.22 13.43
N SER A 48 -15.50 1.50 14.13
CA SER A 48 -15.06 0.43 15.03
C SER A 48 -14.29 -0.65 14.27
N GLY A 49 -13.11 -1.05 14.75
CA GLY A 49 -12.24 -1.99 14.04
C GLY A 49 -11.38 -1.37 12.93
N SER A 50 -11.34 -0.04 12.80
CA SER A 50 -10.51 0.63 11.78
C SER A 50 -9.09 0.93 12.26
N ILE A 51 -8.15 0.85 11.33
CA ILE A 51 -6.73 1.18 11.51
C ILE A 51 -6.28 2.02 10.32
N VAL A 52 -5.68 3.18 10.56
CA VAL A 52 -5.25 4.13 9.53
C VAL A 52 -3.75 4.38 9.63
N PHE A 53 -3.05 4.16 8.52
CA PHE A 53 -1.63 4.46 8.38
C PHE A 53 -1.47 5.86 7.79
N SER A 54 -1.32 6.86 8.66
CA SER A 54 -1.41 8.28 8.27
C SER A 54 -0.44 8.70 7.17
N LEU A 55 0.81 8.20 7.20
CA LEU A 55 1.82 8.56 6.21
C LEU A 55 1.65 7.84 4.86
N SER A 56 0.98 6.69 4.87
CA SER A 56 0.71 5.90 3.66
C SER A 56 -0.64 6.27 3.03
N GLY A 57 -1.52 6.94 3.78
CA GLY A 57 -2.89 7.21 3.35
C GLY A 57 -3.76 5.95 3.19
N VAL A 58 -3.32 4.82 3.76
CA VAL A 58 -4.05 3.55 3.69
C VAL A 58 -4.87 3.35 4.96
N ALA A 59 -6.10 2.90 4.81
CA ALA A 59 -6.95 2.49 5.92
C ALA A 59 -7.31 1.00 5.80
N PHE A 60 -7.40 0.34 6.95
CA PHE A 60 -7.79 -1.06 7.09
C PHE A 60 -9.01 -1.14 8.00
N LEU A 61 -10.01 -1.91 7.59
CA LEU A 61 -11.14 -2.29 8.44
C LEU A 61 -10.98 -3.76 8.80
N LEU A 62 -10.94 -4.07 10.09
CA LEU A 62 -10.84 -5.45 10.56
C LEU A 62 -12.24 -6.04 10.73
N MET A 63 -12.47 -7.21 10.15
CA MET A 63 -13.70 -7.97 10.34
C MET A 63 -13.41 -9.46 10.47
N ASP A 64 -14.20 -10.14 11.28
CA ASP A 64 -14.17 -11.60 11.41
C ASP A 64 -15.23 -12.21 10.49
N ALA A 65 -14.84 -13.19 9.68
CA ALA A 65 -15.74 -13.82 8.72
C ALA A 65 -16.93 -14.51 9.40
N LYS A 66 -16.72 -15.17 10.55
CA LYS A 66 -17.82 -15.80 11.30
C LYS A 66 -18.77 -14.75 11.83
N ALA A 67 -18.24 -13.64 12.37
CA ALA A 67 -19.08 -12.53 12.83
C ALA A 67 -19.92 -11.94 11.68
N CYS A 68 -19.34 -11.78 10.49
CA CYS A 68 -20.05 -11.34 9.30
C CYS A 68 -21.15 -12.33 8.87
N MET A 69 -20.91 -13.64 8.99
CA MET A 69 -21.92 -14.66 8.64
C MET A 69 -23.07 -14.75 9.65
N THR A 70 -22.78 -14.50 10.94
CA THR A 70 -23.81 -14.52 12.00
C THR A 70 -24.63 -13.24 12.11
N SER A 71 -24.11 -12.12 11.57
CA SER A 71 -24.80 -10.83 11.60
C SER A 71 -25.68 -10.64 10.38
N ALA A 72 -26.68 -9.78 10.51
CA ALA A 72 -27.51 -9.38 9.37
C ALA A 72 -26.62 -8.71 8.31
N GLU A 73 -26.83 -9.06 7.04
CA GLU A 73 -26.02 -8.58 5.92
C GLU A 73 -25.95 -7.05 5.86
N GLU A 74 -27.07 -6.38 6.12
CA GLU A 74 -27.15 -4.93 6.14
C GLU A 74 -26.22 -4.28 7.17
N VAL A 75 -25.96 -4.93 8.31
CA VAL A 75 -25.17 -4.35 9.41
C VAL A 75 -23.71 -4.22 9.00
N PHE A 76 -23.10 -5.31 8.52
CA PHE A 76 -21.70 -5.25 8.12
C PHE A 76 -21.52 -4.52 6.78
N LEU A 77 -22.47 -4.65 5.83
CA LEU A 77 -22.39 -3.89 4.58
C LEU A 77 -22.47 -2.38 4.82
N THR A 78 -23.40 -1.91 5.66
CA THR A 78 -23.48 -0.48 6.03
C THR A 78 -22.18 0.00 6.67
N LYS A 79 -21.54 -0.85 7.48
CA LYS A 79 -20.26 -0.54 8.11
C LYS A 79 -19.13 -0.41 7.06
N ILE A 80 -19.05 -1.34 6.11
CA ILE A 80 -18.10 -1.28 5.00
C ILE A 80 -18.34 -0.03 4.16
N GLU A 81 -19.60 0.26 3.81
CA GLU A 81 -19.97 1.43 3.00
C GLU A 81 -19.57 2.76 3.66
N LYS A 82 -19.83 2.92 4.96
CA LYS A 82 -19.35 4.08 5.72
C LYS A 82 -17.83 4.20 5.67
N PHE A 83 -17.12 3.08 5.82
CA PHE A 83 -15.67 3.06 5.82
C PHE A 83 -15.08 3.43 4.44
N ILE A 84 -15.61 2.90 3.34
CA ILE A 84 -15.11 3.21 1.98
C ILE A 84 -15.43 4.65 1.57
N ASN A 85 -16.53 5.22 2.07
CA ASN A 85 -16.90 6.61 1.79
C ASN A 85 -15.94 7.61 2.46
N ILE A 86 -15.33 7.23 3.59
CA ILE A 86 -14.33 8.05 4.29
C ILE A 86 -12.92 7.80 3.71
N HIS A 87 -12.61 6.56 3.34
CA HIS A 87 -11.26 6.14 2.95
C HIS A 87 -11.20 5.59 1.53
N GLN A 88 -10.67 6.37 0.59
CA GLN A 88 -10.52 5.96 -0.83
C GLN A 88 -9.52 4.81 -1.04
N ASN A 89 -8.46 4.75 -0.24
CA ASN A 89 -7.44 3.71 -0.29
C ASN A 89 -7.63 2.74 0.89
N SER A 90 -8.74 2.02 0.85
CA SER A 90 -9.21 1.14 1.92
C SER A 90 -9.01 -0.33 1.61
N PHE A 91 -8.74 -1.09 2.66
CA PHE A 91 -8.64 -2.54 2.62
C PHE A 91 -9.53 -3.15 3.71
N LEU A 92 -10.28 -4.17 3.35
CA LEU A 92 -11.01 -4.98 4.30
C LEU A 92 -10.16 -6.18 4.71
N VAL A 93 -9.76 -6.26 5.96
CA VAL A 93 -9.00 -7.38 6.51
C VAL A 93 -9.97 -8.40 7.09
N LEU A 94 -10.12 -9.53 6.42
CA LEU A 94 -11.10 -10.56 6.77
C LEU A 94 -10.41 -11.74 7.47
N PHE A 95 -10.65 -11.86 8.78
CA PHE A 95 -10.14 -12.96 9.59
C PHE A 95 -10.98 -14.22 9.37
N ALA A 96 -10.32 -15.31 8.98
CA ALA A 96 -10.91 -16.64 9.05
C ALA A 96 -9.83 -17.72 9.24
N PRO A 97 -10.06 -18.74 10.10
CA PRO A 97 -9.10 -19.81 10.31
C PRO A 97 -8.76 -20.58 9.02
N LEU A 98 -9.80 -20.85 8.21
CA LEU A 98 -9.71 -21.48 6.90
C LEU A 98 -10.58 -20.68 5.94
N HIS A 99 -10.07 -20.36 4.75
CA HIS A 99 -10.85 -19.67 3.72
C HIS A 99 -11.59 -20.68 2.84
N GLY A 100 -12.59 -21.32 3.45
CA GLY A 100 -13.43 -22.30 2.80
C GLY A 100 -14.43 -21.68 1.81
N PRO A 101 -15.37 -22.50 1.31
CA PRO A 101 -16.38 -22.04 0.36
C PRO A 101 -17.25 -20.91 0.92
N GLU A 102 -17.56 -20.94 2.22
CA GLU A 102 -18.41 -19.94 2.89
C GLU A 102 -17.71 -18.57 2.93
N GLU A 103 -16.46 -18.54 3.37
CA GLU A 103 -15.66 -17.30 3.40
C GLU A 103 -15.42 -16.77 2.00
N ARG A 104 -15.18 -17.65 1.03
CA ARG A 104 -15.04 -17.25 -0.38
C ARG A 104 -16.34 -16.65 -0.92
N ASN A 105 -17.48 -17.23 -0.58
CA ASN A 105 -18.79 -16.69 -0.97
C ASN A 105 -19.06 -15.34 -0.30
N LEU A 106 -18.70 -15.17 0.98
CA LEU A 106 -18.77 -13.88 1.67
C LEU A 106 -17.90 -12.82 0.98
N MET A 107 -16.64 -13.13 0.69
CA MET A 107 -15.74 -12.22 -0.03
C MET A 107 -16.30 -11.86 -1.41
N PHE A 108 -16.84 -12.83 -2.14
CA PHE A 108 -17.45 -12.61 -3.44
C PHE A 108 -18.66 -11.68 -3.33
N ARG A 109 -19.56 -11.90 -2.36
CA ARG A 109 -20.73 -11.04 -2.11
C ARG A 109 -20.34 -9.61 -1.78
N ILE A 110 -19.37 -9.43 -0.88
CA ILE A 110 -18.85 -8.10 -0.53
C ILE A 110 -18.30 -7.43 -1.78
N HIS A 111 -17.46 -8.13 -2.54
CA HIS A 111 -16.85 -7.57 -3.74
C HIS A 111 -17.88 -7.21 -4.82
N GLN A 112 -18.90 -8.06 -5.01
CA GLN A 112 -19.99 -7.81 -5.96
C GLN A 112 -20.82 -6.59 -5.56
N ARG A 113 -21.10 -6.39 -4.27
CA ARG A 113 -21.80 -5.21 -3.78
C ARG A 113 -20.95 -3.94 -3.84
N SER A 114 -19.65 -4.09 -3.72
CA SER A 114 -18.69 -3.00 -3.77
C SER A 114 -18.09 -2.76 -5.17
N LEU A 115 -18.71 -3.31 -6.24
CA LEU A 115 -18.29 -3.14 -7.63
C LEU A 115 -18.29 -1.67 -8.01
N GLY A 116 -17.09 -1.11 -8.23
CA GLY A 116 -16.88 0.31 -8.52
C GLY A 116 -16.28 1.11 -7.37
N SER A 117 -16.27 0.55 -6.15
CA SER A 117 -15.48 1.09 -5.05
C SER A 117 -14.05 0.52 -5.08
N ASN A 118 -13.08 1.28 -4.58
CA ASN A 118 -11.67 0.84 -4.52
C ASN A 118 -11.37 -0.12 -3.34
N LEU A 119 -12.40 -0.79 -2.81
CA LEU A 119 -12.26 -1.71 -1.69
C LEU A 119 -11.52 -2.97 -2.14
N ARG A 120 -10.40 -3.25 -1.47
CA ARG A 120 -9.65 -4.50 -1.65
C ARG A 120 -9.80 -5.37 -0.42
N ILE A 121 -10.10 -6.65 -0.63
CA ILE A 121 -10.25 -7.61 0.47
C ILE A 121 -8.91 -8.31 0.70
N LEU A 122 -8.47 -8.36 1.94
CA LEU A 122 -7.26 -9.01 2.41
C LEU A 122 -7.63 -10.18 3.33
N PRO A 123 -7.66 -11.41 2.80
CA PRO A 123 -7.92 -12.61 3.60
C PRO A 123 -6.75 -12.88 4.54
N VAL A 124 -7.02 -13.06 5.83
CA VAL A 124 -6.00 -13.30 6.86
C VAL A 124 -6.38 -14.44 7.79
N HIS A 125 -5.38 -15.22 8.20
CA HIS A 125 -5.58 -16.39 9.06
C HIS A 125 -5.32 -16.12 10.55
N ASN A 126 -4.39 -15.21 10.83
CA ASN A 126 -3.96 -14.91 12.19
C ASN A 126 -3.47 -13.46 12.29
N THR A 127 -3.34 -12.98 13.53
CA THR A 127 -2.88 -11.64 13.89
C THR A 127 -1.54 -11.30 13.25
N VAL A 128 -0.57 -12.22 13.26
CA VAL A 128 0.79 -11.98 12.75
C VAL A 128 0.77 -11.71 11.25
N ASN A 129 0.07 -12.59 10.50
CA ASN A 129 -0.11 -12.47 9.06
C ASN A 129 -0.85 -11.17 8.71
N ALA A 130 -1.91 -10.84 9.45
CA ALA A 130 -2.62 -9.58 9.26
C ALA A 130 -1.71 -8.36 9.43
N VAL A 131 -0.90 -8.33 10.49
CA VAL A 131 0.05 -7.23 10.72
C VAL A 131 1.12 -7.18 9.63
N ASP A 132 1.67 -8.32 9.21
CA ASP A 132 2.65 -8.38 8.12
C ASP A 132 2.10 -7.84 6.81
N LEU A 133 0.89 -8.25 6.43
CA LEU A 133 0.26 -7.80 5.20
C LEU A 133 -0.13 -6.32 5.29
N MET A 134 -0.69 -5.85 6.40
CA MET A 134 -0.99 -4.43 6.61
C MET A 134 0.27 -3.57 6.52
N CYS A 135 1.34 -3.95 7.22
CA CYS A 135 2.63 -3.24 7.16
C CYS A 135 3.22 -3.27 5.75
N THR A 136 3.12 -4.40 5.04
CA THR A 136 3.61 -4.54 3.66
C THR A 136 2.87 -3.59 2.73
N VAL A 137 1.54 -3.62 2.74
CA VAL A 137 0.69 -2.74 1.93
C VAL A 137 0.94 -1.28 2.27
N ALA A 138 0.98 -0.91 3.55
CA ALA A 138 1.25 0.45 3.97
C ALA A 138 2.65 0.92 3.55
N LYS A 139 3.66 0.06 3.63
CA LYS A 139 5.02 0.40 3.22
C LYS A 139 5.14 0.54 1.70
N THR A 140 4.53 -0.36 0.92
CA THR A 140 4.58 -0.31 -0.55
C THR A 140 3.81 0.86 -1.13
N THR A 141 2.75 1.31 -0.45
CA THR A 141 1.96 2.49 -0.82
C THR A 141 2.51 3.80 -0.27
N SER A 142 3.50 3.76 0.62
CA SER A 142 4.08 4.98 1.19
C SER A 142 4.82 5.78 0.12
N LYS A 143 4.61 7.10 0.12
CA LYS A 143 5.22 8.05 -0.82
C LYS A 143 6.74 7.87 -1.00
N PRO A 144 7.59 7.80 0.04
CA PRO A 144 9.03 7.63 -0.15
C PRO A 144 9.41 6.31 -0.83
N HIS A 145 8.61 5.26 -0.64
CA HIS A 145 8.87 3.97 -1.30
C HIS A 145 8.47 4.00 -2.78
N ILE A 146 7.28 4.54 -3.08
CA ILE A 146 6.82 4.75 -4.46
C ILE A 146 7.80 5.65 -5.21
N ASP A 147 8.16 6.79 -4.64
CA ASP A 147 9.08 7.76 -5.26
C ASP A 147 10.44 7.10 -5.55
N SER A 148 10.95 6.25 -4.65
CA SER A 148 12.18 5.48 -4.88
C SER A 148 12.06 4.48 -6.03
N ILE A 149 10.95 3.77 -6.14
CA ILE A 149 10.70 2.83 -7.25
C ILE A 149 10.57 3.60 -8.56
N CYS A 150 9.73 4.64 -8.60
CA CYS A 150 9.52 5.49 -9.76
C CYS A 150 10.83 6.12 -10.23
N TYR A 151 11.63 6.68 -9.32
CA TYR A 151 12.94 7.23 -9.62
C TYR A 151 13.85 6.18 -10.28
N ARG A 152 13.98 4.99 -9.68
CA ARG A 152 14.78 3.90 -10.25
C ARG A 152 14.30 3.49 -11.64
N MET A 153 12.99 3.40 -11.85
CA MET A 153 12.41 3.09 -13.16
C MET A 153 12.71 4.17 -14.19
N ILE A 154 12.54 5.46 -13.84
CA ILE A 154 12.82 6.60 -14.71
C ILE A 154 14.30 6.64 -15.07
N THR A 155 15.20 6.52 -14.10
CA THR A 155 16.66 6.48 -14.35
C THR A 155 17.05 5.30 -15.23
N THR A 156 16.46 4.12 -15.01
CA THR A 156 16.71 2.94 -15.85
C THR A 156 16.20 3.17 -17.28
N LYS A 157 15.00 3.73 -17.44
CA LYS A 157 14.45 4.07 -18.75
C LYS A 157 15.33 5.09 -19.48
N ALA A 158 15.77 6.15 -18.80
CA ALA A 158 16.68 7.14 -19.35
C ALA A 158 18.00 6.49 -19.78
N TYR A 159 18.59 5.64 -18.95
CA TYR A 159 19.80 4.90 -19.30
C TYR A 159 19.60 4.01 -20.54
N ILE A 160 18.49 3.28 -20.65
CA ILE A 160 18.17 2.45 -21.83
C ILE A 160 18.04 3.33 -23.09
N ILE A 161 17.41 4.50 -22.98
CA ILE A 161 17.27 5.44 -24.10
C ILE A 161 18.64 5.99 -24.51
N GLU A 162 19.45 6.47 -23.56
CA GLU A 162 20.80 7.01 -23.84
C GLU A 162 21.74 5.97 -24.46
N GLN A 163 21.59 4.69 -24.08
CA GLN A 163 22.37 3.60 -24.64
C GLN A 163 21.76 3.00 -25.91
N SER A 164 20.58 3.46 -26.33
CA SER A 164 19.90 2.95 -27.53
C SER A 164 20.66 3.34 -28.80
N PRO A 165 20.89 2.41 -29.74
CA PRO A 165 21.48 2.73 -31.04
C PRO A 165 20.69 3.80 -31.79
N VAL A 166 19.35 3.75 -31.71
CA VAL A 166 18.46 4.72 -32.36
C VAL A 166 18.70 6.13 -31.83
N TRP A 167 18.83 6.27 -30.50
CA TRP A 167 19.08 7.56 -29.87
C TRP A 167 20.44 8.14 -30.28
N ARG A 168 21.49 7.32 -30.32
CA ARG A 168 22.81 7.75 -30.81
C ARG A 168 22.78 8.17 -32.28
N THR A 169 21.96 7.52 -33.11
CA THR A 169 21.78 7.92 -34.51
C THR A 169 21.07 9.27 -34.60
N LEU A 170 19.99 9.48 -33.84
CA LEU A 170 19.28 10.77 -33.79
C LEU A 170 20.19 11.92 -33.34
N GLN A 171 20.99 11.71 -32.28
CA GLN A 171 21.98 12.71 -31.83
C GLN A 171 22.99 13.08 -32.92
N LYS A 172 23.44 12.10 -33.75
CA LYS A 172 24.34 12.39 -34.87
C LYS A 172 23.66 13.23 -35.97
N ILE A 173 22.37 13.00 -36.22
CA ILE A 173 21.60 13.76 -37.21
C ILE A 173 21.44 15.22 -36.74
N GLU A 174 21.04 15.45 -35.50
CA GLU A 174 20.94 16.82 -34.94
C GLU A 174 22.28 17.56 -35.00
N LEU A 175 23.38 16.91 -34.62
CA LEU A 175 24.72 17.51 -34.71
C LEU A 175 25.14 17.80 -36.17
N SER A 176 24.63 17.05 -37.14
CA SER A 176 24.92 17.30 -38.56
C SER A 176 24.11 18.45 -39.15
N THR A 177 22.88 18.69 -38.67
CA THR A 177 22.05 19.80 -39.15
C THR A 177 22.58 21.17 -38.72
N ASP A 178 23.24 21.26 -37.56
CA ASP A 178 23.86 22.50 -37.09
C ASP A 178 25.10 22.91 -37.91
N SER A 179 25.62 22.03 -38.76
CA SER A 179 26.78 22.29 -39.62
C SER A 179 26.45 22.82 -41.02
N VAL A 180 25.18 23.02 -41.36
CA VAL A 180 24.79 23.70 -42.61
C VAL A 180 24.87 25.21 -42.38
N SER A 181 26.09 25.75 -42.50
CA SER A 181 26.33 27.19 -42.58
C SER A 181 25.58 27.78 -43.79
N PRO A 182 24.81 28.86 -43.61
CA PRO A 182 24.13 29.54 -44.71
C PRO A 182 25.12 30.47 -45.41
N ASP A 183 26.07 29.92 -46.15
CA ASP A 183 27.00 30.71 -46.98
C ASP A 183 27.18 30.04 -48.34
N SER A 184 26.29 30.39 -49.28
CA SER A 184 26.63 30.42 -50.70
C SER A 184 25.66 31.37 -51.39
N GLN A 185 26.23 32.52 -51.75
CA GLN A 185 25.66 33.69 -52.42
C GLN A 185 24.95 33.37 -53.73
#